data_AF-A0A6M0GHE8-F1
#
_entry.id   AF-A0A6M0GHE8-F1
#
_cell.length_a   1.000
_cell.length_b   1.000
_cell.length_c   1.000
_cell.angle_alpha   90.00
_cell.angle_beta   90.00
_cell.angle_gamma   90.00
#
_symmetry.space_group_name_H-M   'P 1'
#
loop_
_entity.id
_entity.type
_entity.pdbx_description
1 polymer ?
#
loop_
_entity_poly.entity_id
_entity_poly.type
_entity_poly.pdbx_seq_one_letter_code
_entity_poly.pdbx_strand_id
1 'polypeptide(L)'
;MSVNNRYPNQDRYINLLTDFGFKRLFGTEPNKELLIDFLNVMLPPEHRVQDVSYRNNENLGNTPLDRKAIFDIYCQSKTGEKFIVEIQKAKQNYFKDRSVYYATFPIQEQAVKGKWDYKLSSVYTIGILDFIFDDHKDEEDLVHIV
;
A
#
# COMPACT_ATOMS: atom_id res chain seq x y z
N MET A 1 -0.61 -22.46 40.23
CA MET A 1 -0.85 -22.01 38.85
C MET A 1 -0.24 -20.62 38.70
N SER A 2 0.96 -20.51 38.14
CA SER A 2 1.58 -19.21 37.87
C SER A 2 1.29 -18.81 36.42
N VAL A 3 0.56 -17.71 36.26
CA VAL A 3 0.29 -17.09 34.97
C VAL A 3 1.59 -16.45 34.50
N ASN A 4 2.19 -17.03 33.45
CA ASN A 4 3.44 -16.56 32.89
C ASN A 4 3.13 -15.36 31.97
N ASN A 5 3.23 -14.15 32.51
CA ASN A 5 3.09 -12.92 31.74
C ASN A 5 4.35 -12.72 30.89
N ARG A 6 4.41 -13.36 29.72
CA ARG A 6 5.46 -13.11 28.73
C ARG A 6 5.15 -11.78 28.05
N TYR A 7 5.86 -10.73 28.45
CA TYR A 7 6.01 -9.51 27.63
C TYR A 7 6.41 -9.91 26.21
N PRO A 8 5.86 -9.27 25.16
CA PRO A 8 6.29 -9.55 23.79
C PRO A 8 7.79 -9.25 23.68
N ASN A 9 8.56 -10.21 23.16
CA ASN A 9 9.99 -10.05 22.92
C ASN A 9 10.23 -8.74 22.15
N GLN A 10 10.87 -7.76 22.81
CA GLN A 10 11.42 -6.61 22.13
C GLN A 10 12.73 -7.05 21.48
N ASP A 11 12.63 -7.57 20.25
CA ASP A 11 13.80 -7.77 19.43
C ASP A 11 14.58 -6.45 19.31
N ARG A 12 15.92 -6.52 19.35
CA ARG A 12 16.79 -5.34 19.28
C ARG A 12 16.60 -4.53 17.99
N TYR A 13 16.13 -5.19 16.93
CA TYR A 13 15.92 -4.61 15.60
C TYR A 13 14.48 -4.78 15.14
N ILE A 14 14.00 -3.81 14.36
CA ILE A 14 12.67 -3.85 13.77
C ILE A 14 12.69 -4.81 12.57
N ASN A 15 11.73 -5.74 12.51
CA ASN A 15 11.53 -6.58 11.35
C ASN A 15 10.66 -5.85 10.30
N LEU A 16 11.27 -5.41 9.20
CA LEU A 16 10.58 -4.67 8.13
C LEU A 16 9.55 -5.51 7.36
N LEU A 17 9.59 -6.84 7.47
CA LEU A 17 8.60 -7.73 6.85
C LEU A 17 7.29 -7.83 7.68
N THR A 18 7.21 -7.15 8.81
CA THR A 18 5.99 -7.08 9.62
C THR A 18 5.21 -5.80 9.30
N ASP A 19 3.88 -5.87 9.39
CA ASP A 19 2.97 -4.72 9.32
C ASP A 19 3.48 -3.53 10.15
N PHE A 20 3.82 -3.79 11.42
CA PHE A 20 4.37 -2.79 12.32
C PHE A 20 5.69 -2.21 11.83
N GLY A 21 6.65 -3.05 11.45
CA GLY A 21 7.97 -2.59 11.04
C GLY A 21 7.94 -1.80 9.74
N PHE A 22 7.14 -2.25 8.79
CA PHE A 22 6.92 -1.59 7.51
C PHE A 22 6.28 -0.21 7.72
N LYS A 23 5.16 -0.13 8.46
CA LYS A 23 4.51 1.14 8.82
C LYS A 23 5.40 2.06 9.62
N ARG A 24 6.22 1.52 10.52
CA ARG A 24 7.16 2.31 11.31
C ARG A 24 8.22 2.95 10.43
N LEU A 25 8.71 2.24 9.42
CA LEU A 25 9.71 2.75 8.50
C LEU A 25 9.09 3.70 7.48
N PHE A 26 8.05 3.29 6.76
CA PHE A 26 7.53 4.03 5.59
C PHE A 26 6.27 4.85 5.87
N GLY A 27 5.62 4.69 7.01
CA GLY A 27 4.33 5.33 7.34
C GLY A 27 4.41 6.48 8.32
N THR A 28 5.60 7.07 8.49
CA THR A 28 5.81 8.19 9.43
C THR A 28 6.43 9.38 8.74
N GLU A 29 6.02 10.59 9.13
CA GLU A 29 6.56 11.84 8.57
C GLU A 29 8.09 11.95 8.66
N PRO A 30 8.76 11.59 9.79
CA PRO A 30 10.22 11.67 9.86
C PRO A 30 10.96 10.81 8.83
N ASN A 31 10.32 9.76 8.32
CA ASN A 31 10.92 8.83 7.37
C ASN A 31 10.35 8.96 5.95
N LYS A 32 9.58 10.02 5.66
CA LYS A 32 8.87 10.18 4.38
C LYS A 32 9.80 10.12 3.15
N GLU A 33 11.02 10.65 3.26
CA GLU A 33 12.02 10.58 2.18
C GLU A 33 12.33 9.12 1.78
N LEU A 34 12.36 8.19 2.73
CA LEU A 34 12.57 6.76 2.44
C LEU A 34 11.43 6.18 1.61
N LEU A 35 10.19 6.59 1.87
CA LEU A 35 9.03 6.18 1.07
C LEU A 35 9.13 6.77 -0.35
N ILE A 36 9.52 8.04 -0.48
CA ILE A 36 9.68 8.69 -1.78
C ILE A 36 10.75 7.98 -2.62
N ASP A 37 11.91 7.70 -2.03
CA ASP A 37 12.99 6.96 -2.69
C ASP A 37 12.52 5.57 -3.13
N PHE A 38 11.82 4.85 -2.24
CA PHE A 38 11.24 3.54 -2.55
C PHE A 38 10.27 3.60 -3.75
N LEU A 39 9.32 4.55 -3.73
CA LEU A 39 8.37 4.72 -4.82
C LEU A 39 9.08 5.04 -6.14
N ASN A 40 10.08 5.93 -6.12
CA ASN A 40 10.81 6.36 -7.32
C ASN A 40 11.70 5.29 -7.95
N VAL A 41 12.06 4.24 -7.21
CA VAL A 41 12.71 3.04 -7.76
C VAL A 41 11.73 2.21 -8.58
N MET A 42 10.46 2.14 -8.16
CA MET A 42 9.43 1.34 -8.81
C MET A 42 8.74 2.10 -9.96
N LEU A 43 8.70 3.43 -9.89
CA LEU A 43 7.99 4.27 -10.85
C LEU A 43 8.84 4.60 -12.08
N PRO A 44 8.22 4.68 -13.28
CA PRO A 44 8.90 5.17 -14.46
C PRO A 44 9.26 6.66 -14.29
N PRO A 45 10.28 7.17 -15.01
CA PRO A 45 10.81 8.52 -14.82
C PRO A 45 9.76 9.63 -14.82
N GLU A 46 8.75 9.54 -15.68
CA GLU A 46 7.65 10.50 -15.84
C GLU A 46 6.65 10.51 -14.67
N HIS A 47 6.64 9.47 -13.85
CA HIS A 47 5.73 9.33 -12.70
C HIS A 47 6.43 9.49 -11.35
N ARG A 48 7.74 9.78 -11.35
CA ARG A 48 8.49 9.99 -10.11
C ARG A 48 7.95 11.18 -9.34
N VAL A 49 7.90 11.01 -8.02
CA VAL A 49 7.35 11.99 -7.08
C VAL A 49 8.45 12.70 -6.32
N GLN A 50 8.23 13.98 -6.03
CA GLN A 50 9.13 14.79 -5.18
C GLN A 50 8.65 14.88 -3.74
N ASP A 51 7.37 14.61 -3.49
CA ASP A 51 6.76 14.69 -2.17
C ASP A 51 5.45 13.91 -2.16
N VAL A 52 5.09 13.42 -0.98
CA VAL A 52 3.83 12.71 -0.74
C VAL A 52 3.19 13.17 0.56
N SER A 53 1.89 12.96 0.68
CA SER A 53 1.12 13.17 1.91
C SER A 53 0.41 11.88 2.29
N TYR A 54 0.54 11.45 3.55
CA TYR A 54 -0.20 10.29 4.03
C TYR A 54 -1.70 10.59 4.07
N ARG A 55 -2.50 9.60 3.70
CA ARG A 55 -3.95 9.66 3.67
C ARG A 55 -4.51 8.74 4.74
N ASN A 56 -5.70 9.06 5.25
CA ASN A 56 -6.35 8.22 6.26
C ASN A 56 -7.01 7.00 5.60
N ASN A 57 -6.62 5.80 6.04
CA ASN A 57 -7.11 4.51 5.52
C ASN A 57 -8.54 4.18 5.99
N GLU A 58 -9.06 4.88 7.00
CA GLU A 58 -10.36 4.58 7.58
C GLU A 58 -11.56 5.03 6.73
N ASN A 59 -11.34 5.93 5.76
CA ASN A 59 -12.39 6.48 4.89
C ASN A 59 -12.66 5.63 3.64
N LEU A 60 -11.95 4.51 3.48
CA LEU A 60 -12.05 3.63 2.33
C LEU A 60 -13.11 2.55 2.59
N GLY A 61 -14.36 2.87 2.26
CA GLY A 61 -15.51 1.98 2.40
C GLY A 61 -16.78 2.80 2.63
N ASN A 62 -17.71 2.78 1.67
CA ASN A 62 -18.97 3.53 1.76
C ASN A 62 -20.08 2.72 2.44
N THR A 63 -19.85 1.44 2.71
CA THR A 63 -20.84 0.54 3.30
C THR A 63 -20.25 -0.29 4.45
N PRO A 64 -21.06 -0.70 5.44
CA PRO A 64 -20.62 -1.61 6.53
C PRO A 64 -20.16 -2.99 6.04
N LEU A 65 -20.50 -3.37 4.80
CA LEU A 65 -20.09 -4.60 4.12
C LEU A 65 -18.73 -4.47 3.43
N ASP A 66 -18.29 -3.25 3.12
CA ASP A 66 -16.92 -2.98 2.72
C ASP A 66 -16.08 -3.24 3.96
N ARG A 67 -15.57 -4.48 4.10
CA ARG A 67 -14.52 -4.79 5.06
C ARG A 67 -13.45 -3.73 4.85
N LYS A 68 -13.37 -2.77 5.79
CA LYS A 68 -12.48 -1.60 5.71
C LYS A 68 -11.17 -2.06 5.10
N ALA A 69 -10.89 -1.62 3.88
CA ALA A 69 -9.61 -1.89 3.27
C ALA A 69 -8.62 -0.98 3.98
N ILE A 70 -8.07 -1.49 5.08
CA ILE A 70 -7.06 -0.79 5.85
C ILE A 70 -5.75 -1.08 5.14
N PHE A 71 -5.28 -0.08 4.39
CA PHE A 71 -3.99 -0.19 3.73
C PHE A 71 -2.83 -0.11 4.71
N ASP A 72 -1.69 -0.65 4.32
CA ASP A 72 -0.47 -0.46 5.11
C ASP A 72 0.02 0.98 5.00
N ILE A 73 0.19 1.44 3.76
CA ILE A 73 0.52 2.82 3.42
C ILE A 73 -0.44 3.29 2.34
N TYR A 74 -1.08 4.43 2.57
CA TYR A 74 -1.82 5.16 1.55
C TYR A 74 -1.31 6.59 1.52
N CYS A 75 -0.84 7.04 0.36
CA CYS A 75 -0.36 8.40 0.21
C CYS A 75 -0.73 8.98 -1.15
N GLN A 76 -0.60 10.30 -1.26
CA GLN A 76 -0.90 11.06 -2.46
C GLN A 76 0.25 12.02 -2.77
N SER A 77 0.65 12.12 -4.05
CA SER A 77 1.62 13.10 -4.52
C SER A 77 1.02 14.52 -4.55
N LYS A 78 1.86 15.52 -4.80
CA LYS A 78 1.40 16.91 -5.07
C LYS A 78 0.59 17.05 -6.35
N THR A 79 0.81 16.19 -7.34
CA THR A 79 0.15 16.19 -8.66
C THR A 79 -1.13 15.35 -8.68
N GLY A 80 -1.45 14.65 -7.59
CA GLY A 80 -2.72 13.97 -7.39
C GLY A 80 -2.68 12.46 -7.62
N GLU A 81 -1.54 11.89 -8.04
CA GLU A 81 -1.36 10.44 -8.07
C GLU A 81 -1.50 9.86 -6.67
N LYS A 82 -2.10 8.68 -6.60
CA LYS A 82 -2.38 7.99 -5.34
C LYS A 82 -1.66 6.66 -5.30
N PHE A 83 -1.11 6.31 -4.14
CA PHE A 83 -0.28 5.12 -3.95
C PHE A 83 -0.80 4.30 -2.79
N ILE A 84 -1.11 3.04 -3.06
CA ILE A 84 -1.38 2.01 -2.05
C ILE A 84 -0.14 1.11 -2.01
N VAL A 85 0.51 0.98 -0.85
CA VAL A 85 1.64 0.07 -0.67
C VAL A 85 1.31 -0.92 0.44
N GLU A 86 1.42 -2.21 0.13
CA GLU A 86 1.03 -3.34 0.98
C GLU A 86 2.19 -4.33 1.15
N ILE A 87 2.34 -4.93 2.34
CA ILE A 87 3.28 -6.03 2.57
C ILE A 87 2.58 -7.32 3.02
N GLN A 88 2.75 -8.40 2.25
CA GLN A 88 2.08 -9.68 2.53
C GLN A 88 3.07 -10.83 2.60
N LYS A 89 3.29 -11.31 3.82
CA LYS A 89 4.07 -12.51 4.08
C LYS A 89 3.33 -13.81 3.74
N ALA A 90 2.06 -13.86 4.09
CA ALA A 90 1.24 -15.05 3.88
C ALA A 90 0.52 -14.92 2.54
N LYS A 91 0.57 -15.98 1.74
CA LYS A 91 -0.27 -16.09 0.55
C LYS A 91 -1.73 -15.97 0.97
N GLN A 92 -2.40 -14.99 0.40
CA GLN A 92 -3.82 -14.75 0.59
C GLN A 92 -4.54 -15.07 -0.71
N ASN A 93 -5.66 -15.77 -0.62
CA ASN A 93 -6.48 -16.05 -1.80
C ASN A 93 -6.95 -14.74 -2.44
N TYR A 94 -7.04 -14.75 -3.77
CA TYR A 94 -7.57 -13.63 -4.55
C TYR A 94 -6.81 -12.30 -4.30
N PHE A 95 -5.50 -12.34 -4.06
CA PHE A 95 -4.72 -11.10 -3.87
C PHE A 95 -4.85 -10.16 -5.07
N LYS A 96 -4.67 -10.68 -6.31
CA LYS A 96 -4.79 -9.89 -7.54
C LYS A 96 -6.17 -9.20 -7.65
N ASP A 97 -7.25 -9.96 -7.48
CA ASP A 97 -8.62 -9.41 -7.55
C ASP A 97 -8.89 -8.37 -6.47
N ARG A 98 -8.37 -8.60 -5.25
CA ARG A 98 -8.50 -7.64 -4.16
C ARG A 98 -7.70 -6.38 -4.42
N SER A 99 -6.49 -6.46 -4.97
CA SER A 99 -5.69 -5.30 -5.35
C SER A 99 -6.43 -4.43 -6.37
N VAL A 100 -7.05 -5.05 -7.39
CA VAL A 100 -7.89 -4.33 -8.37
C VAL A 100 -9.09 -3.68 -7.69
N TYR A 101 -9.81 -4.42 -6.85
CA TYR A 101 -10.94 -3.89 -6.09
C TYR A 101 -10.52 -2.72 -5.18
N TYR A 102 -9.40 -2.83 -4.49
CA TYR A 102 -8.87 -1.79 -3.62
C TYR A 102 -8.46 -0.52 -4.37
N ALA A 103 -7.90 -0.65 -5.58
CA ALA A 103 -7.60 0.48 -6.44
C ALA A 103 -8.86 1.28 -6.84
N THR A 104 -10.05 0.67 -6.80
CA THR A 104 -11.30 1.39 -7.08
C THR A 104 -11.62 2.47 -6.04
N PHE A 105 -11.18 2.34 -4.79
CA PHE A 105 -11.49 3.34 -3.76
C PHE A 105 -10.74 4.66 -4.00
N PRO A 106 -9.40 4.69 -4.21
CA PRO A 106 -8.71 5.90 -4.62
C PRO A 106 -9.26 6.50 -5.90
N ILE A 107 -9.72 5.69 -6.87
CA ILE A 107 -10.35 6.15 -8.11
C ILE A 107 -11.66 6.90 -7.81
N GLN A 108 -12.56 6.28 -7.03
CA GLN A 108 -13.85 6.86 -6.66
C GLN A 108 -13.69 8.17 -5.87
N GLU A 109 -12.70 8.24 -4.98
CA GLU A 109 -12.39 9.44 -4.21
C GLU A 109 -11.99 10.66 -5.07
N GLN A 110 -11.61 10.46 -6.34
CA GLN A 110 -11.28 11.58 -7.24
C GLN A 110 -12.54 12.26 -7.82
N ALA A 111 -13.73 11.69 -7.61
CA ALA A 111 -14.97 12.23 -8.12
C ALA A 111 -15.27 13.61 -7.52
N VAL A 112 -15.51 14.59 -8.40
CA VAL A 112 -15.87 15.96 -8.02
C VAL A 112 -17.37 16.18 -8.23
N LYS A 113 -18.03 16.87 -7.30
CA LYS A 113 -19.45 17.23 -7.44
C LYS A 113 -19.63 18.31 -8.51
N GLY A 114 -20.67 18.18 -9.34
CA GLY A 114 -21.01 19.15 -10.37
C GLY A 114 -20.38 18.82 -11.71
N LYS A 115 -19.90 19.84 -12.44
CA LYS A 115 -19.28 19.65 -13.76
C LYS A 115 -17.87 19.08 -13.57
N TRP A 116 -17.70 17.82 -13.95
CA TRP A 116 -16.43 17.11 -13.95
C TRP A 116 -16.17 16.52 -15.34
N ASP A 117 -14.92 16.56 -15.79
CA ASP A 117 -14.48 16.03 -17.08
C ASP A 117 -14.04 14.56 -17.00
N TYR A 118 -14.14 13.93 -15.82
CA TYR A 118 -13.75 12.55 -15.54
C TYR A 118 -12.26 12.26 -15.78
N LYS A 119 -11.42 13.29 -15.83
CA LYS A 119 -9.97 13.10 -15.89
C LYS A 119 -9.46 12.62 -14.53
N LEU A 120 -8.96 11.39 -14.51
CA LEU A 120 -8.38 10.76 -13.32
C LEU A 120 -6.85 10.93 -13.31
N SER A 121 -6.30 11.23 -12.13
CA SER A 121 -4.89 11.02 -11.82
C SER A 121 -4.63 9.52 -11.61
N SER A 122 -3.41 9.08 -11.90
CA SER A 122 -3.01 7.68 -11.79
C SER A 122 -3.14 7.14 -10.36
N VAL A 123 -3.49 5.86 -10.25
CA VAL A 123 -3.53 5.12 -8.98
C VAL A 123 -2.58 3.94 -9.11
N TYR A 124 -1.65 3.83 -8.18
CA TYR A 124 -0.66 2.76 -8.12
C TYR A 124 -0.95 1.85 -6.94
N THR A 125 -0.99 0.54 -7.18
CA THR A 125 -1.06 -0.48 -6.13
C THR A 125 0.23 -1.29 -6.17
N ILE A 126 1.02 -1.20 -5.10
CA ILE A 126 2.34 -1.83 -4.98
C ILE A 126 2.23 -2.88 -3.88
N GLY A 127 2.38 -4.16 -4.25
CA GLY A 127 2.39 -5.28 -3.31
C GLY A 127 3.78 -5.86 -3.15
N ILE A 128 4.29 -5.92 -1.92
CA ILE A 128 5.55 -6.59 -1.56
C ILE A 128 5.20 -7.95 -0.98
N LEU A 129 5.57 -9.02 -1.69
CA LEU A 129 5.09 -10.38 -1.38
C LEU A 129 6.25 -11.31 -1.00
N ASP A 130 6.06 -12.10 0.06
CA ASP A 130 6.98 -13.19 0.47
C ASP A 130 6.52 -14.54 -0.12
N PHE A 131 5.89 -14.50 -1.29
CA PHE A 131 5.42 -15.67 -2.01
C PHE A 131 5.28 -15.37 -3.51
N ILE A 132 5.36 -16.42 -4.31
CA ILE A 132 5.15 -16.36 -5.76
C ILE A 132 3.75 -16.91 -6.06
N PHE A 133 3.04 -16.29 -7.00
CA PHE A 133 1.74 -16.81 -7.46
C PHE A 133 1.93 -18.09 -8.27
N ASP A 134 0.95 -19.00 -8.21
CA ASP A 134 1.09 -20.30 -8.88
C ASP A 134 1.22 -20.18 -10.40
N ASP A 135 0.62 -19.15 -10.99
CA ASP A 135 0.65 -18.83 -12.41
C ASP A 135 1.93 -18.10 -12.85
N HIS A 136 2.82 -17.73 -11.92
CA HIS A 136 4.09 -17.05 -12.19
C HIS A 136 5.30 -17.79 -11.57
N LYS A 137 5.17 -19.08 -11.25
CA LYS A 137 6.25 -19.87 -10.63
C LYS A 137 7.50 -20.03 -11.49
N ASP A 138 7.32 -19.94 -12.81
CA ASP A 138 8.37 -20.18 -13.80
C ASP A 138 8.88 -18.87 -14.43
N GLU A 139 8.40 -17.71 -13.97
CA GLU A 139 8.85 -16.40 -14.44
C GLU A 139 10.04 -15.89 -13.61
N GLU A 140 11.10 -15.43 -14.27
CA GLU A 140 12.30 -14.87 -13.62
C GLU A 140 12.09 -13.40 -13.17
N ASP A 141 11.15 -12.68 -13.80
CA ASP A 141 10.93 -11.26 -13.55
C ASP A 141 10.06 -11.01 -12.30
N LEU A 142 10.57 -10.18 -11.40
CA LEU A 142 9.97 -9.88 -10.10
C LEU A 142 9.08 -8.62 -10.09
N VAL A 143 8.88 -7.96 -11.25
CA VAL A 143 8.10 -6.72 -11.36
C VAL A 143 7.06 -6.85 -12.48
N HIS A 144 5.79 -6.98 -12.09
CA HIS A 144 4.66 -6.99 -13.02
C HIS A 144 3.93 -5.65 -12.97
N ILE A 145 3.87 -4.95 -14.11
CA ILE A 145 3.16 -3.68 -14.28
C ILE A 145 1.90 -3.97 -15.11
N VAL A 146 0.72 -3.71 -14.54
CA VAL A 146 -0.59 -3.86 -15.19
C VAL A 146 -1.18 -2.49 -15.50
#